data_AF-A3KFB7-F1
#
_entry.id   AF-A3KFB7-F1
#
_cell.length_a   1.000
_cell.length_b   1.000
_cell.length_c   1.000
_cell.angle_alpha   90.00
_cell.angle_beta   90.00
_cell.angle_gamma   90.00
#
_symmetry.space_group_name_H-M   'P 1'
#
loop_
_entity.id
_entity.type
_entity.pdbx_description
1 polymer ?
#
loop_
_entity_poly.entity_id
_entity_poly.type
_entity_poly.pdbx_seq_one_letter_code
_entity_poly.pdbx_strand_id
1 'polypeptide(L)'
;MREAVTIEISNQLSEVLSVIERHLESTLLAVHLYGSAVDGGLKPYSDIDLLVTVAVKLDETTRRALLNDLMEASAFPGESETLRAIEVTLVVHDDIIPWRYPAKRELQFGEWQRNDILAGIFEPAMIDIDLAILLTKAREHSVALVGPAAEEFFDPVPEQDLFEALRETLKLWNSQPDWAGDERNVVLTLSRIWYSAITGKIAPKDVAADWAIKRLPAQYQPVLLEAKQAYLGQKEDHLASRADHLEEFIRFVKGEIIKSVGK
;
A
#
# COMPACT_ATOMS: atom_id res chain seq x y z
N MET A 1 8.65 4.96 19.23
CA MET A 1 8.65 4.11 18.02
C MET A 1 8.50 4.95 16.76
N ARG A 2 7.46 5.78 16.64
CA ARG A 2 7.29 6.74 15.52
C ARG A 2 8.53 7.62 15.28
N GLU A 3 9.06 8.29 16.30
CA GLU A 3 10.28 9.11 16.17
C GLU A 3 11.51 8.31 15.69
N ALA A 4 11.71 7.09 16.18
CA ALA A 4 12.86 6.27 15.80
C ALA A 4 12.79 5.78 14.35
N VAL A 5 11.59 5.47 13.86
CA VAL A 5 11.36 5.09 12.46
C VAL A 5 11.59 6.29 11.53
N THR A 6 11.11 7.47 11.91
CA THR A 6 11.38 8.70 11.14
C THR A 6 12.87 9.01 11.05
N ILE A 7 13.67 8.70 12.08
CA ILE A 7 15.13 8.87 12.05
C ILE A 7 15.79 7.88 11.07
N GLU A 8 15.35 6.62 11.02
CA GLU A 8 15.92 5.62 10.10
C GLU A 8 15.80 6.05 8.63
N ILE A 9 14.65 6.59 8.24
CA ILE A 9 14.38 7.00 6.86
C ILE A 9 14.55 8.50 6.62
N SER A 10 15.04 9.28 7.60
CA SER A 10 14.98 10.75 7.54
C SER A 10 15.67 11.34 6.31
N ASN A 11 16.83 10.78 5.96
CA ASN A 11 17.63 11.29 4.84
C ASN A 11 16.94 11.00 3.51
N GLN A 12 16.52 9.75 3.27
CA GLN A 12 15.80 9.36 2.06
C GLN A 12 14.47 10.12 1.96
N LEU A 13 13.75 10.25 3.08
CA LEU A 13 12.48 10.98 3.11
C LEU A 13 12.68 12.46 2.76
N SER A 14 13.73 13.10 3.27
CA SER A 14 14.07 14.49 2.93
C SER A 14 14.44 14.65 1.45
N GLU A 15 15.13 13.68 0.86
CA GLU A 15 15.47 13.66 -0.56
C GLU A 15 14.22 13.52 -1.43
N VAL A 16 13.35 12.56 -1.13
CA VAL A 16 12.09 12.34 -1.84
C VAL A 16 11.16 13.56 -1.72
N LEU A 17 11.07 14.17 -0.54
CA LEU A 17 10.33 15.42 -0.36
C LEU A 17 10.89 16.54 -1.24
N SER A 18 12.21 16.68 -1.30
CA SER A 18 12.85 17.71 -2.14
C SER A 18 12.56 17.48 -3.63
N VAL A 19 12.50 16.23 -4.09
CA VAL A 19 12.09 15.87 -5.45
C VAL A 19 10.63 16.25 -5.70
N ILE A 20 9.72 15.89 -4.79
CA ILE A 20 8.29 16.21 -4.88
C ILE A 20 8.08 17.73 -4.94
N GLU A 21 8.68 18.48 -4.01
CA GLU A 21 8.58 19.93 -3.95
C GLU A 21 9.12 20.59 -5.21
N ARG A 22 10.31 20.18 -5.69
CA ARG A 22 10.91 20.74 -6.91
C ARG A 22 9.99 20.65 -8.13
N HIS A 23 9.24 19.56 -8.28
CA HIS A 23 8.36 19.35 -9.43
C HIS A 23 6.96 19.94 -9.24
N LEU A 24 6.49 20.03 -7.99
CA LEU A 24 5.09 20.31 -7.69
C LEU A 24 4.85 21.61 -6.92
N GLU A 25 5.88 22.39 -6.57
CA GLU A 25 5.82 23.52 -5.62
C GLU A 25 4.56 24.40 -5.78
N SER A 26 4.27 24.84 -7.00
CA SER A 26 3.14 25.74 -7.27
C SER A 26 1.75 25.13 -7.11
N THR A 27 1.65 23.80 -7.03
CA THR A 27 0.39 23.05 -6.98
C THR A 27 0.29 22.13 -5.77
N LEU A 28 1.38 21.89 -5.05
CA LEU A 28 1.45 20.98 -3.90
C LEU A 28 0.62 21.53 -2.73
N LEU A 29 -0.30 20.71 -2.24
CA LEU A 29 -1.16 21.05 -1.11
C LEU A 29 -0.77 20.30 0.16
N ALA A 30 -0.44 19.01 0.05
CA ALA A 30 -0.06 18.20 1.18
C ALA A 30 0.78 17.00 0.78
N VAL A 31 1.59 16.52 1.73
CA VAL A 31 2.30 15.24 1.66
C VAL A 31 2.13 14.52 3.00
N HIS A 32 1.59 13.31 2.97
CA HIS A 32 1.39 12.48 4.15
C HIS A 32 2.25 11.22 4.07
N LEU A 33 3.13 11.03 5.05
CA LEU A 33 3.72 9.72 5.31
C LEU A 33 2.68 8.86 5.99
N TYR A 34 2.40 7.70 5.43
CA TYR A 34 1.48 6.74 6.03
C TYR A 34 2.15 5.37 6.07
N GLY A 35 1.37 4.30 6.03
CA GLY A 35 1.99 3.01 5.80
C GLY A 35 2.63 2.36 7.01
N SER A 36 3.54 1.41 6.74
CA SER A 36 4.22 0.67 7.81
C SER A 36 5.19 1.54 8.63
N ALA A 37 5.64 2.68 8.09
CA ALA A 37 6.47 3.64 8.82
C ALA A 37 5.74 4.27 10.02
N VAL A 38 4.42 4.47 9.91
CA VAL A 38 3.60 5.11 10.94
C VAL A 38 2.82 4.10 11.78
N ASP A 39 2.46 2.97 11.19
CA ASP A 39 1.63 1.92 11.78
C ASP A 39 2.18 0.51 11.53
N GLY A 40 2.71 -0.13 12.59
CA GLY A 40 3.31 -1.46 12.55
C GLY A 40 4.85 -1.48 12.52
N GLY A 41 5.49 -0.37 12.16
CA GLY A 41 6.94 -0.21 12.07
C GLY A 41 7.56 -0.87 10.83
N LEU A 42 8.62 -0.25 10.28
CA LEU A 42 9.31 -0.77 9.10
C LEU A 42 9.90 -2.17 9.36
N LYS A 43 9.74 -3.04 8.37
CA LYS A 43 10.35 -4.37 8.29
C LYS A 43 11.41 -4.38 7.19
N PRO A 44 12.22 -5.44 7.05
CA PRO A 44 13.32 -5.46 6.08
C PRO A 44 12.88 -5.14 4.64
N TYR A 45 11.69 -5.59 4.25
CA TYR A 45 11.12 -5.35 2.91
C TYR A 45 10.01 -4.29 2.89
N SER A 46 9.90 -3.47 3.94
CA SER A 46 8.96 -2.34 3.94
C SER A 46 9.44 -1.22 3.02
N ASP A 47 8.49 -0.68 2.29
CA ASP A 47 8.51 0.57 1.54
C ASP A 47 8.25 1.79 2.45
N ILE A 48 8.48 2.96 1.86
CA ILE A 48 8.08 4.28 2.37
C ILE A 48 6.85 4.74 1.58
N ASP A 49 5.70 4.73 2.24
CA ASP A 49 4.40 5.06 1.65
C ASP A 49 4.07 6.56 1.76
N LEU A 50 3.91 7.24 0.63
CA LEU A 50 3.59 8.68 0.56
C LEU A 50 2.29 8.93 -0.22
N LEU A 51 1.37 9.68 0.40
CA LEU A 51 0.21 10.26 -0.27
C LEU A 51 0.51 11.73 -0.58
N VAL A 52 0.49 12.10 -1.85
CA VAL A 52 0.74 13.46 -2.33
C VAL A 52 -0.55 14.06 -2.87
N THR A 53 -0.90 15.26 -2.45
CA THR A 53 -2.08 15.98 -2.96
C THR A 53 -1.68 17.24 -3.67
N VAL A 54 -2.21 17.43 -4.87
CA VAL A 54 -2.02 18.65 -5.68
C VAL A 54 -3.35 19.34 -5.99
N ALA A 55 -3.29 20.63 -6.25
CA ALA A 55 -4.45 21.45 -6.62
C ALA A 55 -4.94 21.20 -8.05
N VAL A 56 -4.03 20.84 -8.97
CA VAL A 56 -4.33 20.66 -10.39
C VAL A 56 -3.62 19.44 -10.96
N LYS A 57 -4.17 18.90 -12.05
CA LYS A 57 -3.63 17.75 -12.79
C LYS A 57 -2.22 18.04 -13.30
N LEU A 58 -1.39 16.99 -13.36
CA LEU A 58 -0.05 17.11 -13.89
C LEU A 58 -0.09 17.17 -15.42
N ASP A 59 0.74 18.02 -16.01
CA ASP A 59 1.08 17.84 -17.42
C ASP A 59 2.04 16.64 -17.59
N GLU A 60 2.09 16.10 -18.80
CA GLU A 60 2.90 14.92 -19.11
C GLU A 60 4.41 15.15 -18.96
N THR A 61 4.90 16.39 -19.12
CA THR A 61 6.32 16.70 -18.93
C THR A 61 6.67 16.61 -17.45
N THR A 62 5.86 17.22 -16.58
CA THR A 62 6.02 17.17 -15.11
C THR A 62 5.87 15.74 -14.59
N ARG A 63 4.85 14.98 -15.04
CA ARG A 63 4.64 13.56 -14.70
C ARG A 63 5.91 12.73 -14.94
N ARG A 64 6.48 12.85 -16.13
CA ARG A 64 7.67 12.08 -16.53
C ARG A 64 8.91 12.50 -15.74
N ALA A 65 9.12 13.79 -15.56
CA ALA A 65 10.26 14.29 -14.80
C ALA A 65 10.20 13.84 -13.33
N LEU A 66 9.03 13.92 -12.70
CA LEU A 66 8.82 13.44 -11.34
C LEU A 66 9.08 11.94 -11.21
N LEU A 67 8.53 11.10 -12.10
CA LEU A 67 8.73 9.64 -12.03
C LEU A 67 10.20 9.22 -12.20
N ASN A 68 10.93 9.89 -13.09
CA ASN A 68 12.36 9.61 -13.26
C ASN A 68 13.18 10.00 -12.03
N ASP A 69 12.90 11.16 -11.43
CA ASP A 69 13.67 11.61 -10.27
C ASP A 69 13.31 10.83 -9.00
N LEU A 70 12.05 10.40 -8.84
CA LEU A 70 11.64 9.48 -7.77
C LEU A 70 12.37 8.13 -7.87
N MET A 71 12.61 7.65 -9.09
CA MET A 71 13.33 6.40 -9.34
C MET A 71 14.80 6.45 -8.91
N GLU A 72 15.43 7.64 -8.92
CA GLU A 72 16.81 7.84 -8.43
C GLU A 72 16.87 7.79 -6.89
N ALA A 73 15.80 8.19 -6.21
CA ALA A 73 15.69 8.20 -4.75
C ALA A 73 15.12 6.90 -4.16
N SER A 74 14.96 5.85 -4.97
CA SER A 74 14.31 4.60 -4.59
C SER A 74 15.10 3.39 -5.08
N ALA A 75 14.99 2.27 -4.36
CA ALA A 75 15.61 1.00 -4.74
C ALA A 75 14.66 -0.17 -4.46
N PHE A 76 14.77 -1.25 -5.23
CA PHE A 76 14.04 -2.48 -4.92
C PHE A 76 14.35 -2.96 -3.49
N PRO A 77 13.37 -3.56 -2.78
CA PRO A 77 13.58 -4.05 -1.43
C PRO A 77 14.75 -5.03 -1.34
N GLY A 78 15.79 -4.67 -0.58
CA GLY A 78 16.99 -5.49 -0.37
C GLY A 78 18.13 -5.25 -1.36
N GLU A 79 17.98 -4.37 -2.35
CA GLU A 79 19.06 -4.04 -3.30
C GLU A 79 19.97 -2.89 -2.83
N SER A 80 19.58 -2.17 -1.78
CA SER A 80 20.36 -1.09 -1.19
C SER A 80 20.42 -1.19 0.33
N GLU A 81 21.59 -0.88 0.90
CA GLU A 81 21.77 -0.76 2.34
C GLU A 81 21.21 0.56 2.90
N THR A 82 21.02 1.57 2.03
CA THR A 82 20.64 2.93 2.44
C THR A 82 19.29 3.38 1.91
N LEU A 83 18.81 2.77 0.82
CA LEU A 83 17.54 3.13 0.17
C LEU A 83 16.52 2.01 0.33
N ARG A 84 15.32 2.39 0.78
CA ARG A 84 14.12 1.55 0.70
C ARG A 84 13.40 1.81 -0.63
N ALA A 85 12.49 0.91 -0.98
CA ALA A 85 11.50 1.21 -1.99
C ALA A 85 10.61 2.37 -1.50
N ILE A 86 10.28 3.29 -2.39
CA ILE A 86 9.27 4.31 -2.12
C ILE A 86 8.02 3.99 -2.93
N GLU A 87 6.86 4.24 -2.33
CA GLU A 87 5.58 4.22 -3.00
C GLU A 87 4.96 5.61 -2.91
N VAL A 88 4.62 6.19 -4.06
CA VAL A 88 3.98 7.52 -4.12
C VAL A 88 2.65 7.39 -4.85
N THR A 89 1.57 7.63 -4.13
CA THR A 89 0.24 7.83 -4.72
C THR A 89 -0.05 9.33 -4.74
N LEU A 90 -0.34 9.88 -5.92
CA LEU A 90 -0.66 11.29 -6.09
C LEU A 90 -2.11 11.45 -6.52
N VAL A 91 -2.83 12.35 -5.84
CA VAL A 91 -4.23 12.67 -6.09
C VAL A 91 -4.41 14.17 -6.34
N VAL A 92 -5.41 14.53 -7.14
CA VAL A 92 -5.85 15.92 -7.30
C VAL A 92 -6.94 16.18 -6.26
N HIS A 93 -6.80 17.23 -5.47
CA HIS A 93 -7.72 17.54 -4.37
C HIS A 93 -9.19 17.53 -4.79
N ASP A 94 -9.51 18.20 -5.90
CA ASP A 94 -10.89 18.30 -6.41
C ASP A 94 -11.42 17.01 -7.04
N ASP A 95 -10.54 16.05 -7.36
CA ASP A 95 -10.95 14.69 -7.76
C ASP A 95 -11.26 13.80 -6.53
N ILE A 96 -10.90 14.25 -5.31
CA ILE A 96 -11.15 13.55 -4.03
C ILE A 96 -12.23 14.23 -3.18
N ILE A 97 -12.34 15.56 -3.20
CA ILE A 97 -13.24 16.32 -2.32
C ILE A 97 -14.29 17.07 -3.15
N PRO A 98 -15.59 16.84 -2.93
CA PRO A 98 -16.17 15.89 -1.97
C PRO A 98 -15.98 14.43 -2.39
N TRP A 99 -15.88 13.53 -1.41
CA TRP A 99 -15.62 12.10 -1.64
C TRP A 99 -16.64 11.43 -2.57
N ARG A 100 -16.13 10.63 -3.52
CA ARG A 100 -16.91 9.76 -4.41
C ARG A 100 -16.14 8.48 -4.72
N TYR A 101 -16.79 7.34 -4.56
CA TYR A 101 -16.22 6.04 -4.89
C TYR A 101 -16.64 5.52 -6.28
N PRO A 102 -15.73 4.92 -7.07
CA PRO A 102 -14.28 4.93 -6.87
C PRO A 102 -13.67 6.28 -7.24
N ALA A 103 -12.57 6.62 -6.58
CA ALA A 103 -11.85 7.87 -6.81
C ALA A 103 -10.79 7.72 -7.91
N LYS A 104 -10.22 8.85 -8.33
CA LYS A 104 -9.18 8.89 -9.37
C LYS A 104 -7.82 9.17 -8.75
N ARG A 105 -6.82 8.35 -9.08
CA ARG A 105 -5.40 8.70 -8.86
C ARG A 105 -4.84 9.40 -10.08
N GLU A 106 -4.01 10.41 -9.84
CA GLU A 106 -3.35 11.16 -10.90
C GLU A 106 -2.04 10.51 -11.33
N LEU A 107 -1.30 9.94 -10.37
CA LEU A 107 -0.05 9.22 -10.58
C LEU A 107 0.13 8.15 -9.50
N GLN A 108 0.77 7.04 -9.87
CA GLN A 108 1.34 6.07 -8.94
C GLN A 108 2.82 5.92 -9.29
N PHE A 109 3.66 5.79 -8.27
CA PHE A 109 5.03 5.33 -8.38
C PHE A 109 5.22 4.15 -7.44
N GLY A 110 5.92 3.13 -7.92
CA GLY A 110 6.46 2.05 -7.11
C GLY A 110 7.48 1.24 -7.90
N GLU A 111 8.32 0.48 -7.20
CA GLU A 111 9.42 -0.26 -7.82
C GLU A 111 8.97 -1.27 -8.89
N TRP A 112 7.73 -1.80 -8.79
CA TRP A 112 7.16 -2.69 -9.81
C TRP A 112 7.01 -2.03 -11.19
N GLN A 113 7.04 -0.69 -11.26
CA GLN A 113 6.95 0.09 -12.49
C GLN A 113 8.33 0.47 -13.07
N ARG A 114 9.44 0.15 -12.40
CA ARG A 114 10.79 0.62 -12.78
C ARG A 114 11.14 0.31 -14.24
N ASN A 115 10.88 -0.92 -14.69
CA ASN A 115 11.21 -1.33 -16.06
C ASN A 115 10.39 -0.55 -17.11
N ASP A 116 9.12 -0.29 -16.83
CA ASP A 116 8.25 0.48 -17.71
C ASP A 116 8.69 1.95 -17.76
N ILE A 117 8.99 2.55 -16.60
CA ILE A 117 9.51 3.92 -16.49
C ILE A 117 10.81 4.07 -17.29
N LEU A 118 11.76 3.13 -17.15
CA LEU A 118 13.02 3.12 -17.92
C LEU A 118 12.79 2.96 -19.44
N ALA A 119 11.74 2.24 -19.84
CA ALA A 119 11.32 2.11 -21.23
C ALA A 119 10.54 3.33 -21.75
N GLY A 120 10.29 4.34 -20.90
CA GLY A 120 9.48 5.52 -21.24
C GLY A 120 7.98 5.24 -21.31
N ILE A 121 7.53 4.16 -20.67
CA ILE A 121 6.12 3.78 -20.52
C ILE A 121 5.64 4.28 -19.16
N PHE A 122 4.66 5.18 -19.19
CA PHE A 122 4.13 5.82 -17.99
C PHE A 122 2.63 5.56 -17.89
N GLU A 123 2.18 5.12 -16.71
CA GLU A 123 0.75 4.96 -16.47
C GLU A 123 0.04 6.32 -16.49
N PRO A 124 -1.12 6.41 -17.18
CA PRO A 124 -1.95 7.59 -17.11
C PRO A 124 -2.68 7.66 -15.76
N ALA A 125 -3.26 8.82 -15.49
CA ALA A 125 -4.22 8.96 -14.40
C ALA A 125 -5.43 8.03 -14.62
N MET A 126 -5.88 7.31 -13.59
CA MET A 126 -6.92 6.31 -13.71
C MET A 126 -7.78 6.17 -12.45
N ILE A 127 -8.93 5.53 -12.61
CA ILE A 127 -9.77 5.14 -11.48
C ILE A 127 -9.04 4.09 -10.65
N ASP A 128 -9.03 4.29 -9.34
CA ASP A 128 -8.36 3.41 -8.40
C ASP A 128 -9.28 3.12 -7.19
N ILE A 129 -9.64 1.85 -7.07
CA ILE A 129 -10.51 1.34 -6.00
C ILE A 129 -9.81 1.37 -4.64
N ASP A 130 -8.48 1.28 -4.61
CA ASP A 130 -7.71 1.16 -3.37
C ASP A 130 -7.60 2.50 -2.66
N LEU A 131 -7.95 3.62 -3.31
CA LEU A 131 -7.99 4.95 -2.68
C LEU A 131 -8.93 5.01 -1.48
N ALA A 132 -10.01 4.22 -1.45
CA ALA A 132 -10.87 4.12 -0.27
C ALA A 132 -10.12 3.52 0.94
N ILE A 133 -9.30 2.49 0.71
CA ILE A 133 -8.48 1.84 1.74
C ILE A 133 -7.34 2.77 2.16
N LEU A 134 -6.65 3.36 1.18
CA LEU A 134 -5.52 4.26 1.38
C LEU A 134 -5.92 5.49 2.19
N LEU A 135 -6.98 6.20 1.80
CA LEU A 135 -7.43 7.40 2.50
C LEU A 135 -7.95 7.09 3.89
N THR A 136 -8.65 5.96 4.08
CA THR A 136 -9.04 5.50 5.42
C THR A 136 -7.79 5.35 6.30
N LYS A 137 -6.77 4.63 5.81
CA LYS A 137 -5.52 4.42 6.55
C LYS A 137 -4.75 5.73 6.79
N ALA A 138 -4.67 6.61 5.79
CA ALA A 138 -3.96 7.88 5.91
C ALA A 138 -4.63 8.81 6.92
N ARG A 139 -5.97 8.88 6.94
CA ARG A 139 -6.70 9.66 7.94
C ARG A 139 -6.50 9.13 9.36
N GLU A 140 -6.48 7.81 9.55
CA GLU A 140 -6.29 7.20 10.88
C GLU A 140 -4.83 7.24 11.35
N HIS A 141 -3.89 7.00 10.44
CA HIS A 141 -2.50 6.64 10.74
C HIS A 141 -1.51 7.26 9.74
N SER A 142 -1.37 8.58 9.74
CA SER A 142 -0.33 9.29 8.99
C SER A 142 0.39 10.37 9.80
N VAL A 143 1.46 10.90 9.22
CA VAL A 143 2.16 12.11 9.62
C VAL A 143 2.13 13.08 8.45
N ALA A 144 1.62 14.29 8.67
CA ALA A 144 1.73 15.36 7.68
C ALA A 144 3.17 15.87 7.62
N LEU A 145 3.80 15.74 6.46
CA LEU A 145 5.12 16.29 6.16
C LEU A 145 5.00 17.69 5.57
N VAL A 146 3.96 17.90 4.75
CA VAL A 146 3.55 19.18 4.18
C VAL A 146 2.04 19.30 4.31
N GLY A 147 1.55 20.50 4.59
CA GLY A 147 0.12 20.78 4.68
C GLY A 147 -0.54 20.29 5.98
N PRO A 148 -1.89 20.32 6.03
CA PRO A 148 -2.66 19.92 7.21
C PRO A 148 -2.65 18.39 7.44
N ALA A 149 -3.06 17.97 8.63
CA ALA A 149 -3.24 16.55 8.94
C ALA A 149 -4.30 15.90 8.04
N ALA A 150 -4.08 14.63 7.63
CA ALA A 150 -4.98 13.95 6.70
C ALA A 150 -6.43 13.87 7.23
N GLU A 151 -6.62 13.73 8.55
CA GLU A 151 -7.95 13.66 9.17
C GLU A 151 -8.76 14.96 9.05
N GLU A 152 -8.07 16.11 9.01
CA GLU A 152 -8.63 17.46 8.84
C GLU A 152 -8.75 17.86 7.37
N PHE A 153 -7.91 17.25 6.52
CA PHE A 153 -7.79 17.59 5.11
C PHE A 153 -8.75 16.81 4.21
N PHE A 154 -8.99 15.54 4.50
CA PHE A 154 -9.88 14.67 3.72
C PHE A 154 -11.16 14.34 4.49
N ASP A 155 -12.27 14.27 3.75
CA ASP A 155 -13.53 13.72 4.26
C ASP A 155 -13.34 12.23 4.67
N PRO A 156 -14.05 11.76 5.71
CA PRO A 156 -14.05 10.34 6.05
C PRO A 156 -14.66 9.51 4.90
N VAL A 157 -13.97 8.43 4.51
CA VAL A 157 -14.49 7.45 3.57
C VAL A 157 -15.66 6.70 4.23
N PRO A 158 -16.85 6.64 3.60
CA PRO A 158 -17.95 5.83 4.10
C PRO A 158 -17.57 4.35 4.22
N GLU A 159 -17.99 3.71 5.31
CA GLU A 159 -17.69 2.29 5.58
C GLU A 159 -18.11 1.36 4.43
N GLN A 160 -19.23 1.66 3.76
CA GLN A 160 -19.68 0.90 2.58
C GLN A 160 -18.66 0.95 1.43
N ASP A 161 -18.03 2.10 1.17
CA ASP A 161 -17.04 2.25 0.10
C ASP A 161 -15.73 1.53 0.46
N LEU A 162 -15.34 1.55 1.74
CA LEU A 162 -14.22 0.75 2.22
C LEU A 162 -14.46 -0.75 2.00
N PHE A 163 -15.65 -1.25 2.37
CA PHE A 163 -15.99 -2.66 2.16
C PHE A 163 -16.11 -3.03 0.69
N GLU A 164 -16.59 -2.12 -0.16
CA GLU A 164 -16.63 -2.34 -1.60
C GLU A 164 -15.23 -2.42 -2.18
N ALA A 165 -14.32 -1.52 -1.80
CA ALA A 165 -12.91 -1.59 -2.21
C ALA A 165 -12.28 -2.93 -1.81
N LEU A 166 -12.43 -3.33 -0.54
CA LEU A 166 -11.94 -4.62 -0.04
C LEU A 166 -12.52 -5.80 -0.83
N ARG A 167 -13.79 -5.75 -1.23
CA ARG A 167 -14.45 -6.78 -2.03
C ARG A 167 -13.90 -6.84 -3.46
N GLU A 168 -13.65 -5.68 -4.07
CA GLU A 168 -13.05 -5.60 -5.40
C GLU A 168 -11.59 -6.11 -5.38
N THR A 169 -10.80 -5.80 -4.35
CA THR A 169 -9.43 -6.34 -4.19
C THR A 169 -9.42 -7.88 -4.17
N LEU A 170 -10.44 -8.53 -3.61
CA LEU A 170 -10.53 -10.01 -3.61
C LEU A 170 -10.64 -10.60 -5.02
N LYS A 171 -11.08 -9.83 -6.01
CA LYS A 171 -11.22 -10.29 -7.39
C LYS A 171 -9.89 -10.32 -8.14
N LEU A 172 -8.81 -9.78 -7.57
CA LEU A 172 -7.49 -9.76 -8.22
C LEU A 172 -6.87 -11.15 -8.32
N TRP A 173 -7.03 -11.99 -7.30
CA TRP A 173 -6.32 -13.27 -7.18
C TRP A 173 -7.24 -14.47 -7.42
N ASN A 174 -7.32 -14.95 -8.65
CA ASN A 174 -8.20 -16.06 -9.03
C ASN A 174 -7.45 -17.34 -9.46
N SER A 175 -6.21 -17.19 -9.90
CA SER A 175 -5.36 -18.28 -10.39
C SER A 175 -3.89 -18.03 -10.08
N GLN A 176 -3.07 -19.08 -10.11
CA GLN A 176 -1.64 -18.99 -9.78
C GLN A 176 -0.88 -17.86 -10.47
N PRO A 177 -1.09 -17.56 -11.77
CA PRO A 177 -0.45 -16.42 -12.42
C PRO A 177 -0.72 -15.06 -11.75
N ASP A 178 -1.85 -14.89 -11.05
CA ASP A 178 -2.24 -13.61 -10.46
C ASP A 178 -1.42 -13.26 -9.20
N TRP A 179 -0.80 -14.26 -8.55
CA TRP A 179 -0.01 -14.07 -7.32
C TRP A 179 1.42 -14.60 -7.42
N ALA A 180 1.82 -15.11 -8.59
CA ALA A 180 3.16 -15.63 -8.82
C ALA A 180 4.20 -14.51 -8.62
N GLY A 181 5.14 -14.73 -7.70
CA GLY A 181 6.16 -13.74 -7.35
C GLY A 181 5.74 -12.72 -6.29
N ASP A 182 4.49 -12.77 -5.80
CA ASP A 182 3.99 -11.90 -4.73
C ASP A 182 3.26 -12.68 -3.61
N GLU A 183 3.51 -13.98 -3.51
CA GLU A 183 2.77 -14.94 -2.69
C GLU A 183 2.60 -14.47 -1.24
N ARG A 184 3.69 -14.00 -0.63
CA ARG A 184 3.71 -13.50 0.75
C ARG A 184 2.81 -12.29 0.95
N ASN A 185 2.89 -11.31 0.05
CA ASN A 185 2.08 -10.10 0.16
C ASN A 185 0.60 -10.44 -0.06
N VAL A 186 0.27 -11.31 -1.01
CA VAL A 186 -1.10 -11.78 -1.22
C VAL A 186 -1.66 -12.46 0.05
N VAL A 187 -0.91 -13.37 0.66
CA VAL A 187 -1.31 -14.06 1.90
C VAL A 187 -1.57 -13.08 3.05
N LEU A 188 -0.68 -12.11 3.23
CA LEU A 188 -0.80 -11.10 4.29
C LEU A 188 -1.93 -10.11 4.00
N THR A 189 -2.10 -9.71 2.75
CA THR A 189 -3.19 -8.81 2.34
C THR A 189 -4.55 -9.47 2.52
N LEU A 190 -4.72 -10.74 2.11
CA LEU A 190 -5.96 -11.48 2.39
C LEU A 190 -6.25 -11.58 3.89
N SER A 191 -5.23 -11.75 4.72
CA SER A 191 -5.39 -11.75 6.18
C SER A 191 -5.85 -10.39 6.72
N ARG A 192 -5.33 -9.30 6.17
CA ARG A 192 -5.77 -7.92 6.49
C ARG A 192 -7.21 -7.67 6.03
N ILE A 193 -7.56 -8.08 4.81
CA ILE A 193 -8.94 -7.96 4.31
C ILE A 193 -9.90 -8.73 5.21
N TRP A 194 -9.54 -9.96 5.63
CA TRP A 194 -10.36 -10.74 6.55
C TRP A 194 -10.53 -10.09 7.92
N TYR A 195 -9.45 -9.52 8.46
CA TYR A 195 -9.50 -8.74 9.69
C TYR A 195 -10.44 -7.53 9.55
N SER A 196 -10.29 -6.75 8.47
CA SER A 196 -11.13 -5.57 8.21
C SER A 196 -12.60 -5.94 8.03
N ALA A 197 -12.90 -7.00 7.28
CA ALA A 197 -14.25 -7.51 7.05
C ALA A 197 -14.99 -7.89 8.34
N ILE A 198 -14.26 -8.33 9.38
CA ILE A 198 -14.86 -8.73 10.65
C ILE A 198 -14.89 -7.60 11.68
N THR A 199 -13.89 -6.72 11.67
CA THR A 199 -13.68 -5.75 12.76
C THR A 199 -14.04 -4.31 12.39
N GLY A 200 -14.20 -4.02 11.10
CA GLY A 200 -14.35 -2.66 10.59
C GLY A 200 -13.08 -1.81 10.71
N LYS A 201 -11.92 -2.42 11.04
CA LYS A 201 -10.65 -1.71 11.27
C LYS A 201 -9.56 -2.20 10.34
N ILE A 202 -8.65 -1.31 9.98
CA ILE A 202 -7.41 -1.66 9.29
C ILE A 202 -6.35 -2.01 10.35
N ALA A 203 -5.53 -3.03 10.10
CA ALA A 203 -4.42 -3.42 10.98
C ALA A 203 -3.12 -3.63 10.19
N PRO A 204 -1.95 -3.54 10.86
CA PRO A 204 -0.67 -3.99 10.31
C PRO A 204 -0.68 -5.45 9.86
N LYS A 205 0.21 -5.80 8.92
CA LYS A 205 0.31 -7.13 8.30
C LYS A 205 0.48 -8.26 9.35
N ASP A 206 1.38 -8.06 10.31
CA ASP A 206 1.68 -9.03 11.36
C ASP A 206 0.56 -9.19 12.39
N VAL A 207 -0.10 -8.09 12.78
CA VAL A 207 -1.27 -8.09 13.67
C VAL A 207 -2.44 -8.83 13.04
N ALA A 208 -2.75 -8.55 11.77
CA ALA A 208 -3.79 -9.25 11.03
C ALA A 208 -3.46 -10.75 10.86
N ALA A 209 -2.19 -11.07 10.60
CA ALA A 209 -1.74 -12.46 10.52
C ALA A 209 -1.93 -13.21 11.85
N ASP A 210 -1.54 -12.62 12.99
CA ASP A 210 -1.76 -13.23 14.32
C ASP A 210 -3.23 -13.43 14.66
N TRP A 211 -4.08 -12.50 14.22
CA TRP A 211 -5.51 -12.61 14.38
C TRP A 211 -6.09 -13.76 13.52
N ALA A 212 -5.64 -13.89 12.27
CA ALA A 212 -6.14 -14.89 11.32
C ALA A 212 -5.63 -16.29 11.66
N ILE A 213 -4.37 -16.46 12.08
CA ILE A 213 -3.79 -17.76 12.49
C ILE A 213 -4.66 -18.46 13.55
N LYS A 214 -5.20 -17.71 14.52
CA LYS A 214 -6.06 -18.24 15.59
C LYS A 214 -7.42 -18.75 15.10
N ARG A 215 -7.80 -18.43 13.85
CA ARG A 215 -9.10 -18.77 13.23
C ARG A 215 -8.96 -19.75 12.07
N LEU A 216 -7.76 -19.91 11.53
CA LEU A 216 -7.49 -20.84 10.45
C LEU A 216 -7.54 -22.30 10.93
N PRO A 217 -8.14 -23.21 10.13
CA PRO A 217 -7.89 -24.63 10.25
C PRO A 217 -6.39 -24.95 10.29
N ALA A 218 -6.00 -25.97 11.07
CA ALA A 218 -4.59 -26.32 11.29
C ALA A 218 -3.80 -26.55 9.99
N GLN A 219 -4.44 -27.06 8.94
CA GLN A 219 -3.79 -27.30 7.64
C GLN A 219 -3.34 -26.01 6.92
N TYR A 220 -3.98 -24.88 7.18
CA TYR A 220 -3.70 -23.59 6.53
C TYR A 220 -2.79 -22.67 7.35
N GLN A 221 -2.66 -22.91 8.65
CA GLN A 221 -1.80 -22.12 9.53
C GLN A 221 -0.33 -22.05 9.09
N PRO A 222 0.31 -23.12 8.57
CA PRO A 222 1.71 -23.05 8.14
C PRO A 222 1.99 -22.05 7.01
N VAL A 223 1.01 -21.82 6.12
CA VAL A 223 1.15 -20.85 5.01
C VAL A 223 1.24 -19.44 5.57
N LEU A 224 0.27 -19.05 6.41
CA LEU A 224 0.24 -17.71 6.98
C LEU A 224 1.37 -17.48 8.01
N LEU A 225 1.74 -18.51 8.77
CA LEU A 225 2.87 -18.41 9.70
C LEU A 225 4.18 -18.14 8.96
N GLU A 226 4.43 -18.82 7.85
CA GLU A 226 5.62 -18.57 7.03
C GLU A 226 5.58 -17.19 6.40
N ALA A 227 4.45 -16.78 5.80
CA ALA A 227 4.31 -15.44 5.24
C ALA A 227 4.61 -14.35 6.27
N LYS A 228 4.09 -14.50 7.50
CA LYS A 228 4.37 -13.59 8.62
C LYS A 228 5.86 -13.60 8.99
N GLN A 229 6.47 -14.78 9.17
CA GLN A 229 7.87 -14.89 9.55
C GLN A 229 8.80 -14.30 8.49
N ALA A 230 8.52 -14.56 7.21
CA ALA A 230 9.26 -13.98 6.09
C ALA A 230 9.11 -12.46 6.01
N TYR A 231 7.90 -11.93 6.24
CA TYR A 231 7.67 -10.49 6.32
C TYR A 231 8.46 -9.84 7.46
N LEU A 232 8.58 -10.52 8.60
CA LEU A 232 9.36 -10.06 9.74
C LEU A 232 10.87 -10.27 9.59
N GLY A 233 11.35 -10.87 8.49
CA GLY A 233 12.76 -11.21 8.28
C GLY A 233 13.28 -12.33 9.18
N GLN A 234 12.38 -13.17 9.72
CA GLN A 234 12.71 -14.24 10.66
C GLN A 234 12.97 -15.58 9.98
N LYS A 235 12.50 -15.74 8.73
CA LYS A 235 12.63 -16.97 7.94
C LYS A 235 12.68 -16.62 6.45
N GLU A 236 13.30 -17.48 5.66
CA GLU A 236 13.21 -17.40 4.20
C GLU A 236 11.78 -17.68 3.72
N ASP A 237 11.44 -17.06 2.59
CA ASP A 237 10.16 -17.23 1.91
C ASP A 237 10.25 -18.40 0.92
N HIS A 238 9.45 -19.45 1.17
CA HIS A 238 9.35 -20.60 0.28
C HIS A 238 7.90 -20.86 -0.15
N LEU A 239 7.03 -19.85 -0.11
CA LEU A 239 5.62 -20.00 -0.44
C LEU A 239 5.42 -20.44 -1.90
N ALA A 240 6.21 -19.90 -2.83
CA ALA A 240 6.20 -20.29 -4.24
C ALA A 240 6.46 -21.79 -4.48
N SER A 241 7.23 -22.45 -3.59
CA SER A 241 7.51 -23.89 -3.70
C SER A 241 6.32 -24.78 -3.30
N ARG A 242 5.27 -24.20 -2.72
CA ARG A 242 4.07 -24.88 -2.20
C ARG A 242 2.80 -24.35 -2.84
N ALA A 243 2.79 -24.20 -4.16
CA ALA A 243 1.70 -23.63 -4.95
C ALA A 243 0.31 -24.21 -4.60
N ASP A 244 0.18 -25.54 -4.52
CA ASP A 244 -1.11 -26.18 -4.21
C ASP A 244 -1.65 -25.77 -2.83
N HIS A 245 -0.81 -25.80 -1.79
CA HIS A 245 -1.22 -25.39 -0.44
C HIS A 245 -1.55 -23.90 -0.35
N LEU A 246 -0.84 -23.06 -1.11
CA LEU A 246 -1.11 -21.64 -1.20
C LEU A 246 -2.45 -21.38 -1.89
N GLU A 247 -2.75 -22.07 -3.00
CA GLU A 247 -4.02 -21.92 -3.69
C GLU A 247 -5.19 -22.33 -2.80
N GLU A 248 -5.07 -23.45 -2.08
CA GLU A 248 -6.10 -23.86 -1.12
C GLU A 248 -6.28 -22.85 0.02
N PHE A 249 -5.19 -22.28 0.53
CA PHE A 249 -5.25 -21.20 1.53
C PHE A 249 -6.00 -19.98 0.97
N ILE A 250 -5.63 -19.50 -0.21
CA ILE A 250 -6.25 -18.33 -0.86
C ILE A 250 -7.75 -18.58 -1.05
N ARG A 251 -8.12 -19.75 -1.58
CA ARG A 251 -9.51 -20.14 -1.78
C ARG A 251 -10.30 -20.18 -0.47
N PHE A 252 -9.71 -20.75 0.58
CA PHE A 252 -10.33 -20.83 1.89
C PHE A 252 -10.58 -19.43 2.48
N VAL A 253 -9.54 -18.58 2.54
CA VAL A 253 -9.64 -17.25 3.14
C VAL A 253 -10.60 -16.36 2.35
N LYS A 254 -10.56 -16.38 1.01
CA LYS A 254 -11.56 -15.70 0.17
C LYS A 254 -12.98 -16.14 0.52
N GLY A 255 -13.20 -17.44 0.72
CA GLY A 255 -14.49 -18.00 1.14
C GLY A 255 -14.95 -17.47 2.50
N GLU A 256 -14.06 -17.36 3.49
CA GLU A 256 -14.40 -16.82 4.81
C GLU A 256 -14.70 -15.31 4.77
N ILE A 257 -13.98 -14.55 3.94
CA ILE A 257 -14.23 -13.12 3.76
C ILE A 257 -15.61 -12.90 3.12
N ILE A 258 -15.94 -13.64 2.05
CA ILE A 258 -17.24 -13.50 1.36
C ILE A 258 -18.41 -13.80 2.32
N LYS A 259 -18.29 -14.81 3.20
CA LYS A 259 -19.30 -15.11 4.23
C LYS A 259 -19.46 -14.00 5.27
N SER A 260 -18.41 -13.19 5.46
CA SER A 260 -18.36 -12.12 6.46
C SER A 260 -18.91 -10.81 5.92
N VAL A 261 -18.62 -10.49 4.65
CA VAL A 261 -19.04 -9.25 3.96
C VAL A 261 -20.49 -9.31 3.45
N GLY A 262 -21.11 -10.51 3.42
CA GLY A 262 -22.51 -10.72 3.02
C GLY A 262 -23.54 -10.70 4.16
N LYS A 263 -23.15 -10.31 5.37
CA LYS A 263 -24.02 -10.12 6.55
C LYS A 263 -24.20 -8.64 6.83
#